data_AF-A0A7Y0EHR1-F1
#
_entry.id   AF-A0A7Y0EHR1-F1
#
_cell.length_a   1.000
_cell.length_b   1.000
_cell.length_c   1.000
_cell.angle_alpha   90.00
_cell.angle_beta   90.00
_cell.angle_gamma   90.00
#
_symmetry.space_group_name_H-M   'P 1'
#
loop_
_entity.id
_entity.type
_entity.pdbx_description
1 polymer ?
#
loop_
_entity_poly.entity_id
_entity_poly.type
_entity_poly.pdbx_seq_one_letter_code
_entity_poly.pdbx_strand_id
1 'polypeptide(L)'
;MYKSKQSKIGIISFFLAFIPIIYAVIQAILDFSTPIVSGFNKGAAISYFIMNLIFAISLVSLVLGIVALTRKGYKKGLPISAVIISGLILLIPLISSIKSITKVLNI
;
A
#
# COMPACT_ATOMS: atom_id res chain seq x y z
N MET A 1 -9.97 -16.36 -31.31
CA MET A 1 -9.47 -16.29 -29.91
C MET A 1 -8.82 -14.92 -29.69
N TYR A 2 -9.57 -13.94 -29.17
CA TYR A 2 -8.99 -12.63 -28.88
C TYR A 2 -7.94 -12.79 -27.77
N LYS A 3 -6.65 -12.73 -28.12
CA LYS A 3 -5.56 -12.60 -27.14
C LYS A 3 -5.72 -11.24 -26.45
N SER A 4 -6.53 -11.21 -25.40
CA SER A 4 -6.71 -10.02 -24.57
C SER A 4 -5.34 -9.63 -24.01
N LYS A 5 -4.85 -8.45 -24.42
CA LYS A 5 -3.57 -7.89 -23.97
C LYS A 5 -3.73 -7.37 -22.54
N GLN A 6 -2.64 -7.40 -21.78
CA GLN A 6 -2.59 -6.72 -20.48
C GLN A 6 -2.51 -5.20 -20.70
N SER A 7 -3.22 -4.45 -19.86
CA SER A 7 -3.13 -2.98 -19.87
C SER A 7 -1.80 -2.55 -19.26
N LYS A 8 -1.04 -1.69 -19.93
CA LYS A 8 0.20 -1.09 -19.38
C LYS A 8 -0.07 -0.42 -18.02
N ILE A 9 -1.23 0.23 -17.88
CA ILE A 9 -1.65 0.86 -16.63
C ILE A 9 -1.92 -0.17 -15.55
N GLY A 10 -2.56 -1.30 -15.89
CA GLY A 10 -2.81 -2.38 -14.94
C GLY A 10 -1.52 -3.08 -14.45
N ILE A 11 -0.50 -3.13 -15.31
CA ILE A 11 0.84 -3.62 -14.95
C ILE A 11 1.51 -2.63 -13.99
N ILE A 12 1.51 -1.33 -14.32
CA ILE A 12 2.11 -0.28 -13.49
C ILE A 12 1.44 -0.21 -12.12
N SER A 13 0.10 -0.25 -12.07
CA SER A 13 -0.63 -0.28 -10.79
C SER A 13 -0.25 -1.49 -9.96
N PHE A 14 -0.11 -2.68 -10.58
CA PHE A 14 0.28 -3.89 -9.87
C PHE A 14 1.68 -3.77 -9.25
N PHE A 15 2.66 -3.26 -10.00
CA PHE A 15 4.00 -3.06 -9.46
C PHE A 15 4.04 -2.01 -8.34
N LEU A 16 3.29 -0.91 -8.49
CA LEU A 16 3.19 0.11 -7.44
C LEU A 16 2.55 -0.45 -6.16
N ALA A 17 1.51 -1.29 -6.27
CA ALA A 17 0.90 -1.98 -5.13
C ALA A 17 1.87 -2.91 -4.39
N PHE A 18 2.92 -3.39 -5.08
CA PHE A 18 3.87 -4.35 -4.53
C PHE A 18 4.99 -3.70 -3.71
N ILE A 19 5.31 -2.43 -3.96
CA ILE A 19 6.37 -1.68 -3.25
C ILE A 19 6.15 -1.67 -1.73
N PRO A 20 4.94 -1.37 -1.20
CA PRO A 20 4.68 -1.42 0.24
C PRO A 20 4.86 -2.81 0.85
N ILE A 21 4.55 -3.87 0.11
CA ILE A 21 4.71 -5.26 0.58
C ILE A 21 6.19 -5.57 0.77
N ILE A 22 7.02 -5.25 -0.24
CA ILE A 22 8.47 -5.46 -0.15
C ILE A 22 9.05 -4.71 1.05
N TYR A 23 8.64 -3.45 1.23
CA TYR A 23 9.08 -2.66 2.38
C TYR A 23 8.70 -3.31 3.71
N ALA A 24 7.44 -3.76 3.86
CA ALA A 24 6.98 -4.40 5.09
C ALA A 24 7.77 -5.69 5.41
N VAL A 25 8.10 -6.49 4.39
CA VAL A 25 8.92 -7.70 4.56
C VAL A 25 10.34 -7.35 5.00
N ILE A 26 10.97 -6.36 4.37
CA ILE A 26 12.32 -5.92 4.75
C ILE A 26 12.32 -5.42 6.21
N GLN A 27 11.33 -4.59 6.57
CA GLN A 27 11.22 -4.08 7.94
C GLN A 27 11.02 -5.22 8.95
N ALA A 28 10.15 -6.19 8.67
CA ALA A 28 9.94 -7.33 9.54
C ALA A 28 11.21 -8.18 9.74
N ILE A 29 12.03 -8.35 8.69
CA ILE A 29 13.31 -9.06 8.78
C ILE A 29 14.30 -8.27 9.64
N LEU A 30 14.38 -6.95 9.48
CA LEU A 30 15.24 -6.09 10.28
C LEU A 30 14.83 -6.10 11.76
N ASP A 31 13.53 -6.02 12.04
CA ASP A 31 12.99 -6.06 13.40
C ASP A 31 13.25 -7.41 14.08
N PHE A 32 13.21 -8.52 13.33
CA PHE A 32 13.51 -9.86 13.83
C PHE A 32 15.01 -10.10 14.04
N SER A 33 15.85 -9.62 13.12
CA SER A 33 17.29 -9.88 13.09
C SER A 33 18.07 -8.98 14.05
N THR A 34 17.58 -7.76 14.25
CA THR A 34 18.15 -6.75 15.15
C THR A 34 17.01 -6.00 15.82
N PRO A 35 16.40 -6.55 16.89
CA PRO A 35 15.33 -5.87 17.60
C PRO A 35 15.87 -4.54 18.11
N ILE A 36 15.34 -3.44 17.57
CA ILE A 36 15.75 -2.09 17.95
C ILE A 36 15.29 -1.88 19.39
N VAL A 37 16.22 -2.05 20.34
CA VAL A 37 16.03 -1.66 21.74
C VAL A 37 15.88 -0.13 21.72
N SER A 38 14.65 0.27 21.94
CA SER A 38 14.11 1.62 21.78
C SER A 38 15.00 2.70 22.37
N GLY A 39 15.33 3.69 21.54
CA GLY A 39 15.82 4.96 22.05
C GLY A 39 16.18 5.96 20.97
N PHE A 40 15.27 6.38 20.08
CA PHE A 40 15.59 7.50 19.17
C PHE A 40 14.39 8.35 18.73
N ASN A 41 14.29 9.55 19.32
CA ASN A 41 13.36 10.63 18.96
C ASN A 41 13.56 11.19 17.52
N LYS A 42 14.66 10.85 16.83
CA LYS A 42 14.89 11.23 15.42
C LYS A 42 14.35 10.22 14.41
N GLY A 43 14.16 8.96 14.81
CA GLY A 43 13.55 7.93 13.96
C GLY A 43 12.08 8.17 13.70
N ALA A 44 11.39 8.89 14.59
CA ALA A 44 9.96 9.17 14.47
C ALA A 44 9.65 9.98 13.18
N ALA A 45 10.37 11.06 12.91
CA ALA A 45 10.12 11.89 11.72
C ALA A 45 10.37 11.12 10.41
N ILE A 46 11.42 10.31 10.36
CA ILE A 46 11.74 9.46 9.21
C ILE A 46 10.67 8.37 9.03
N SER A 47 10.23 7.75 10.13
CA SER A 47 9.16 6.75 10.11
C SER A 47 7.83 7.34 9.62
N TYR A 48 7.43 8.52 10.10
CA TYR A 48 6.25 9.22 9.61
C TYR A 48 6.36 9.61 8.13
N PHE A 49 7.54 10.06 7.69
CA PHE A 49 7.79 10.35 6.28
C PHE A 49 7.61 9.11 5.40
N ILE A 50 8.21 7.98 5.80
CA ILE A 50 8.10 6.71 5.08
C ILE A 50 6.65 6.21 5.07
N MET A 51 5.94 6.30 6.19
CA MET A 51 4.53 5.90 6.29
C MET A 51 3.64 6.71 5.32
N ASN A 52 3.84 8.03 5.26
CA ASN A 52 3.11 8.90 4.33
C ASN A 52 3.46 8.60 2.86
N LEU A 53 4.72 8.29 2.57
CA LEU A 53 5.17 7.93 1.23
C LEU A 53 4.55 6.59 0.76
N ILE A 54 4.49 5.59 1.65
CA ILE A 54 3.83 4.31 1.39
C ILE A 54 2.33 4.50 1.16
N PHE A 55 1.69 5.36 1.96
CA PHE A 55 0.28 5.72 1.78
C PHE A 55 0.04 6.34 0.40
N ALA A 56 0.87 7.33 0.01
CA ALA A 56 0.75 8.00 -1.27
C ALA A 56 0.92 7.02 -2.46
N ILE A 57 1.94 6.15 -2.41
CA ILE A 57 2.18 5.13 -3.46
C ILE A 57 0.98 4.17 -3.55
N SER A 58 0.45 3.73 -2.40
CA SER A 58 -0.70 2.83 -2.35
C SER A 58 -1.96 3.49 -2.92
N LEU A 59 -2.19 4.77 -2.63
CA LEU A 59 -3.31 5.54 -3.17
C LEU A 59 -3.19 5.72 -4.68
N VAL A 60 -2.01 6.07 -5.19
CA VAL A 60 -1.74 6.17 -6.63
C VAL A 60 -1.97 4.83 -7.31
N SER A 61 -1.48 3.75 -6.72
CA SER A 61 -1.72 2.39 -7.20
C SER A 61 -3.20 2.04 -7.27
N LEU A 62 -3.97 2.38 -6.23
CA LEU A 62 -5.41 2.13 -6.16
C LEU A 62 -6.15 2.84 -7.30
N VAL A 63 -5.87 4.14 -7.49
CA VAL A 63 -6.47 4.95 -8.55
C VAL A 63 -6.13 4.38 -9.93
N LEU A 64 -4.86 4.07 -10.19
CA LEU A 64 -4.43 3.47 -11.46
C LEU A 64 -5.06 2.09 -11.70
N GLY A 65 -5.20 1.30 -10.63
CA GLY A 65 -5.90 0.01 -10.67
C GLY A 65 -7.36 0.17 -11.10
N ILE A 66 -8.11 1.09 -10.46
CA ILE A 66 -9.50 1.39 -10.82
C ILE A 66 -9.61 1.88 -12.27
N VAL A 67 -8.75 2.81 -12.69
CA VAL A 67 -8.71 3.31 -14.08
C VAL A 67 -8.41 2.19 -15.09
N ALA A 68 -7.58 1.21 -14.72
CA ALA A 68 -7.31 0.06 -15.57
C ALA A 68 -8.50 -0.93 -15.64
N LEU A 69 -9.35 -1.01 -14.61
CA LEU A 69 -10.57 -1.84 -14.61
C LEU A 69 -11.67 -1.31 -15.52
N THR A 70 -11.74 0.01 -15.72
CA THR A 70 -12.74 0.66 -16.57
C THR A 70 -12.41 0.58 -18.06
N ARG A 71 -11.17 0.22 -18.43
CA ARG A 71 -10.77 0.04 -19.84
C ARG A 71 -11.34 -1.26 -20.42
N LYS A 72 -12.16 -1.13 -21.46
CA LYS A 72 -12.70 -2.26 -22.23
C LYS A 72 -11.61 -2.91 -23.11
N GLY A 73 -11.68 -4.23 -23.29
CA GLY A 73 -10.78 -4.99 -24.18
C GLY A 73 -9.47 -5.50 -23.55
N TYR A 74 -9.14 -5.11 -22.32
CA TYR A 74 -7.93 -5.56 -21.61
C TYR A 74 -8.23 -6.58 -20.51
N LYS A 75 -7.24 -7.43 -20.21
CA LYS A 75 -7.33 -8.35 -19.06
C LYS A 75 -7.36 -7.55 -17.77
N LYS A 76 -8.28 -7.92 -16.88
CA LYS A 76 -8.53 -7.22 -15.61
C LYS A 76 -7.81 -7.84 -14.40
N GLY A 77 -7.17 -9.01 -14.54
CA GLY A 77 -6.57 -9.71 -13.41
C GLY A 77 -5.54 -8.88 -12.61
N LEU A 78 -4.57 -8.26 -13.30
CA LEU A 78 -3.53 -7.42 -12.67
C LEU A 78 -4.09 -6.15 -12.01
N PRO A 79 -4.99 -5.39 -12.65
CA PRO A 79 -5.58 -4.24 -11.97
C PRO A 79 -6.52 -4.63 -10.83
N ILE A 80 -7.21 -5.79 -10.89
CA ILE A 80 -7.99 -6.30 -9.74
C ILE A 80 -7.06 -6.56 -8.56
N SER A 81 -5.96 -7.30 -8.76
CA SER A 81 -5.02 -7.58 -7.68
C SER A 81 -4.36 -6.30 -7.14
N ALA A 82 -4.02 -5.35 -8.02
CA ALA A 82 -3.51 -4.04 -7.60
C ALA A 82 -4.49 -3.29 -6.69
N VAL A 83 -5.78 -3.27 -7.03
CA VAL A 83 -6.83 -2.63 -6.22
C VAL A 83 -6.99 -3.32 -4.87
N ILE A 84 -7.03 -4.66 -4.84
CA ILE A 84 -7.16 -5.42 -3.59
C ILE A 84 -5.96 -5.16 -2.67
N ILE A 85 -4.73 -5.29 -3.21
CA ILE A 85 -3.50 -5.11 -2.42
C ILE A 85 -3.41 -3.68 -1.88
N SER A 86 -3.56 -2.68 -2.75
CA SER A 86 -3.50 -1.28 -2.32
C SER A 86 -4.60 -0.91 -1.33
N GLY A 87 -5.83 -1.42 -1.52
CA GLY A 87 -6.91 -1.26 -0.57
C GLY A 87 -6.58 -1.84 0.81
N LEU A 88 -6.03 -3.05 0.86
CA LEU A 88 -5.62 -3.68 2.12
C LEU A 88 -4.53 -2.88 2.84
N ILE A 89 -3.55 -2.35 2.12
CA ILE A 89 -2.48 -1.53 2.71
C ILE A 89 -3.05 -0.22 3.27
N LEU A 90 -3.97 0.42 2.55
CA LEU A 90 -4.61 1.68 2.99
C LEU A 90 -5.51 1.51 4.21
N LEU A 91 -6.00 0.30 4.51
CA LEU A 91 -6.78 0.03 5.72
C LEU A 91 -5.97 0.20 7.02
N ILE A 92 -4.66 -0.04 6.98
CA ILE A 92 -3.78 0.03 8.16
C ILE A 92 -3.83 1.41 8.83
N PRO A 93 -3.52 2.53 8.13
CA PRO A 93 -3.61 3.86 8.72
C PRO A 93 -5.05 4.26 9.06
N LEU A 94 -6.06 3.75 8.32
CA LEU A 94 -7.47 4.00 8.59
C LEU A 94 -7.89 3.44 9.96
N ILE A 95 -7.56 2.17 10.24
CA ILE A 95 -7.85 1.52 11.53
C ILE A 95 -7.10 2.23 12.67
N SER A 96 -5.84 2.59 12.46
CA SER A 96 -5.05 3.33 13.45
C SER A 96 -5.65 4.71 13.76
N SER A 97 -6.14 5.40 12.75
CA SER A 97 -6.80 6.70 12.89
C SER A 97 -8.13 6.58 13.63
N ILE A 98 -8.95 5.58 13.28
CA ILE A 98 -10.21 5.30 13.99
C ILE A 98 -9.95 5.01 15.46
N LYS A 99 -8.97 4.14 15.77
CA LYS A 99 -8.60 3.81 17.16
C LYS A 99 -8.11 5.04 17.94
N SER A 100 -7.39 5.95 17.28
CA SER A 100 -6.93 7.19 17.92
C SER A 100 -8.10 8.14 18.19
N ILE A 101 -9.03 8.27 17.24
CA ILE A 101 -10.23 9.09 17.37
C ILE A 101 -11.14 8.56 18.50
N THR A 102 -11.41 7.25 18.57
CA THR A 102 -12.24 6.69 19.64
C THR A 102 -11.61 6.93 21.02
N LYS A 103 -10.29 6.76 21.13
CA LYS A 103 -9.55 7.05 22.36
C LYS A 103 -9.64 8.53 22.79
N VAL A 104 -9.58 9.47 21.84
CA VAL A 104 -9.74 10.92 22.13
C VAL A 104 -11.18 11.25 22.51
N LEU A 105 -12.15 10.61 21.86
CA LEU A 105 -13.58 10.79 22.15
C LEU A 105 -14.03 10.06 23.42
N ASN A 106 -13.13 9.31 24.07
CA ASN A 106 -13.42 8.53 25.28
C ASN A 106 -14.59 7.54 25.10
N ILE A 107 -14.75 7.03 23.88
CA ILE A 107 -15.68 5.93 23.51
C ILE A 107 -14.94 4.61 23.65
#